data_AF-H1DET0-F1
#
_entry.id   AF-H1DET0-F1
#
_cell.length_a   1.000
_cell.length_b   1.000
_cell.length_c   1.000
_cell.angle_alpha   90.00
_cell.angle_beta   90.00
_cell.angle_gamma   90.00
#
_symmetry.space_group_name_H-M   'P 1'
#
loop_
_entity.id
_entity.type
_entity.pdbx_description
1 polymer ?
#
loop_
_entity_poly.entity_id
_entity_poly.type
_entity_poly.pdbx_seq_one_letter_code
_entity_poly.pdbx_strand_id
1 'polypeptide(L)'
;MKKAIKIVGYTLLGLIVVLWGVQWWLGNKIEDIIEEKIYEESGGRIQADVGSVSVRLIGRRVNIKEVRITTDTLRPVTAVRSVPYADVYLKKLEIKGIHFKKRDSSTFIRAKVLSLDLPHFFADVKAADRSRTSVDKGKGRSAETINRLFTRLEVGKIDLKLGEVYGRQYQGKDTVSYALRDFSFGVDDLDVRTRPDTLFPVCKAWDMQLTFASFRNKFAQNSQLLEVDTFSLNGQEGRLAVQAIRLIPQYSMLEFARKTEKHTDWTKIQVGKVVCHRLDMQRMLTEQVLQIDSVDIQGAHISSFKNRQIEQAKRVKRLFYESVQQFPLPLSIRRIRLEDINVVYKELAEKGISPGTVTFDQLKGTFYDLTNIVRPEQPYFTLKAEGKLMDQGKLQATFLLPVDSLKPHFEVEGRLGKMSMLRLNQMIEPLAKIQVTSGEIDEMKFKITGNSHTAYVHMLFLYKDLKIRIMKEKDGHLEVRSFLSTLANGLIATANNPGRDGQPRTADGKAERDIYRSQFNYLWRTLLSGLKVSIGL
;
A
#
# COMPACT_ATOMS: atom_id res chain seq x y z
N MET A 1 53.72 -22.27 51.46
CA MET A 1 53.41 -21.33 50.36
C MET A 1 53.62 -21.92 48.95
N LYS A 2 54.81 -22.40 48.56
CA LYS A 2 55.08 -22.91 47.18
C LYS A 2 54.17 -24.07 46.71
N LYS A 3 53.79 -25.01 47.58
CA LYS A 3 52.86 -26.12 47.23
C LYS A 3 51.42 -25.65 47.00
N ALA A 4 50.92 -24.73 47.83
CA ALA A 4 49.59 -24.16 47.69
C ALA A 4 49.45 -23.35 46.39
N ILE A 5 50.48 -22.57 46.02
CA ILE A 5 50.52 -21.82 44.75
C ILE A 5 50.48 -22.76 43.54
N LYS A 6 51.20 -23.89 43.58
CA LYS A 6 51.15 -24.90 42.51
C LYS A 6 49.77 -25.56 42.39
N ILE A 7 49.13 -25.87 43.52
CA ILE A 7 47.78 -26.47 43.55
C ILE A 7 46.73 -25.51 42.99
N VAL A 8 46.79 -24.22 43.34
CA VAL A 8 45.92 -23.18 42.79
C VAL A 8 46.19 -22.98 41.29
N GLY A 9 47.46 -23.02 40.88
CA GLY A 9 47.84 -22.95 39.46
C GLY A 9 47.30 -24.12 38.63
N TYR A 10 47.43 -25.36 39.12
CA TYR A 10 46.92 -26.55 38.41
C TYR A 10 45.39 -26.62 38.37
N THR A 11 44.71 -26.17 39.42
CA THR A 11 43.24 -26.10 39.43
C THR A 11 42.71 -25.02 38.47
N LEU A 12 43.35 -23.84 38.42
CA LEU A 12 43.03 -22.81 37.43
C LEU A 12 43.29 -23.28 35.99
N LEU A 13 44.43 -23.94 35.73
CA LEU A 13 44.74 -24.50 34.43
C LEU A 13 43.73 -25.58 34.02
N GLY A 14 43.37 -26.48 34.93
CA GLY A 14 42.34 -27.50 34.70
C GLY A 14 40.98 -26.88 34.38
N LEU A 15 40.56 -25.83 35.10
CA LEU A 15 39.33 -25.10 34.82
C LEU A 15 39.36 -24.40 33.45
N ILE A 16 40.51 -23.84 33.04
CA ILE A 16 40.69 -23.23 31.72
C ILE A 16 40.56 -24.30 30.62
N VAL A 17 41.19 -25.46 30.78
CA VAL A 17 41.10 -26.57 29.82
C VAL A 17 39.66 -27.09 29.70
N VAL A 18 38.97 -27.28 30.83
CA VAL A 18 37.54 -27.66 30.83
C VAL A 18 36.69 -26.57 30.17
N LEU A 19 36.91 -25.29 30.48
CA LEU A 19 36.20 -24.17 29.85
C LEU A 19 36.40 -24.14 28.33
N TRP A 20 37.63 -24.36 27.86
CA TRP A 20 37.95 -24.47 26.43
C TRP A 20 37.27 -25.69 25.80
N GLY A 21 37.35 -26.85 26.44
CA GLY A 21 36.72 -28.09 25.97
C GLY A 21 35.20 -27.96 25.85
N VAL A 22 34.52 -27.36 26.83
CA VAL A 22 33.07 -27.09 26.78
C VAL A 22 32.71 -26.08 25.68
N GLN A 23 33.52 -25.03 25.50
CA GLN A 23 33.30 -24.05 24.42
C GLN A 23 33.41 -24.68 23.03
N TRP A 24 34.43 -25.52 22.83
CA TRP A 24 34.62 -26.27 21.59
C TRP A 24 33.45 -27.25 21.35
N TRP A 25 33.08 -28.04 22.36
CA TRP A 25 31.95 -28.97 22.27
C TRP A 25 30.62 -28.27 21.94
N LEU A 26 30.33 -27.13 22.58
CA LEU A 26 29.14 -26.33 22.27
C LEU A 26 29.16 -25.74 20.85
N GLY A 27 30.35 -25.34 20.36
CA GLY A 27 30.52 -24.84 19.00
C GLY A 27 30.09 -25.89 17.97
N ASN A 28 30.72 -27.07 18.03
CA ASN A 28 30.40 -28.19 17.14
C ASN A 28 28.93 -28.61 17.28
N LYS A 29 28.39 -28.63 18.51
CA LYS A 29 26.99 -29.02 18.69
C LYS A 29 26.01 -28.02 18.06
N ILE A 30 26.31 -26.72 18.06
CA ILE A 30 25.47 -25.71 17.40
C ILE A 30 25.55 -25.87 15.88
N GLU A 31 26.74 -26.11 15.34
CA GLU A 31 26.98 -26.42 13.93
C GLU A 31 26.15 -27.63 13.49
N ASP A 32 26.31 -28.78 14.14
CA ASP A 32 25.53 -29.99 13.87
C ASP A 32 24.01 -29.72 13.89
N ILE A 33 23.53 -29.00 14.92
CA ILE A 33 22.10 -28.69 15.06
C ILE A 33 21.59 -27.81 13.91
N ILE A 34 22.39 -26.86 13.42
CA ILE A 34 21.98 -25.99 12.30
C ILE A 34 21.86 -26.83 11.03
N GLU A 35 22.86 -27.65 10.74
CA GLU A 35 22.90 -28.47 9.53
C GLU A 35 21.82 -29.54 9.53
N GLU A 36 21.70 -30.29 10.64
CA GLU A 36 20.69 -31.34 10.83
C GLU A 36 19.28 -30.75 10.72
N LYS A 37 18.97 -29.67 11.43
CA LYS A 37 17.62 -29.08 11.38
C LYS A 37 17.26 -28.50 10.02
N ILE A 38 18.19 -27.82 9.34
CA ILE A 38 17.91 -27.29 7.99
C ILE A 38 17.66 -28.44 7.01
N TYR A 39 18.45 -29.51 7.12
CA TYR A 39 18.28 -30.70 6.31
C TYR A 39 16.94 -31.40 6.61
N GLU A 40 16.61 -31.66 7.87
CA GLU A 40 15.36 -32.31 8.27
C GLU A 40 14.12 -31.50 7.88
N GLU A 41 14.07 -30.22 8.26
CA GLU A 41 12.91 -29.34 8.00
C GLU A 41 12.70 -29.07 6.51
N SER A 42 13.75 -29.19 5.69
CA SER A 42 13.64 -29.08 4.23
C SER A 42 13.26 -30.39 3.53
N GLY A 43 13.09 -31.49 4.27
CA GLY A 43 12.83 -32.81 3.70
C GLY A 43 14.07 -33.41 3.00
N GLY A 44 15.26 -33.04 3.45
CA GLY A 44 16.55 -33.56 3.00
C GLY A 44 17.08 -32.95 1.69
N ARG A 45 16.54 -31.81 1.25
CA ARG A 45 16.90 -31.19 -0.05
C ARG A 45 17.85 -30.00 0.12
N ILE A 46 17.75 -29.30 1.24
CA ILE A 46 18.57 -28.13 1.53
C ILE A 46 19.66 -28.56 2.49
N GLN A 47 20.90 -28.25 2.14
CA GLN A 47 22.06 -28.47 2.97
C GLN A 47 22.57 -27.12 3.47
N ALA A 48 23.04 -27.10 4.71
CA ALA A 48 23.80 -25.99 5.25
C ALA A 48 25.23 -26.48 5.48
N ASP A 49 26.19 -25.61 5.21
CA ASP A 49 27.61 -25.76 5.50
C ASP A 49 28.00 -24.56 6.38
N VAL A 50 28.41 -24.82 7.62
CA VAL A 50 28.72 -23.79 8.60
C VAL A 50 30.24 -23.67 8.74
N GLY A 51 30.84 -22.61 8.18
CA GLY A 51 32.31 -22.49 8.17
C GLY A 51 32.95 -22.35 9.55
N SER A 52 32.33 -21.64 10.51
CA SER A 52 32.78 -21.69 11.91
C SER A 52 31.72 -21.24 12.91
N VAL A 53 31.67 -21.95 14.06
CA VAL A 53 30.94 -21.53 15.25
C VAL A 53 31.91 -21.31 16.40
N SER A 54 31.84 -20.13 17.03
CA SER A 54 32.61 -19.83 18.23
C SER A 54 31.71 -19.45 19.40
N VAL A 55 31.87 -20.16 20.51
CA VAL A 55 31.12 -19.94 21.75
C VAL A 55 32.08 -19.43 22.82
N ARG A 56 31.76 -18.30 23.45
CA ARG A 56 32.46 -17.80 24.64
C ARG A 56 31.51 -17.80 25.82
N LEU A 57 31.74 -18.71 26.76
CA LEU A 57 30.96 -18.82 28.00
C LEU A 57 31.14 -17.57 28.87
N ILE A 58 32.38 -17.14 29.03
CA ILE A 58 32.71 -15.87 29.68
C ILE A 58 32.32 -14.73 28.72
N GLY A 59 31.35 -13.90 29.15
CA GLY A 59 30.75 -12.86 28.31
C GLY A 59 29.56 -13.33 27.45
N ARG A 60 29.19 -14.62 27.49
CA ARG A 60 27.98 -15.22 26.89
C ARG A 60 27.76 -14.83 25.42
N ARG A 61 28.73 -15.16 24.58
CA ARG A 61 28.76 -14.79 23.16
C ARG A 61 28.70 -16.02 22.28
N VAL A 62 27.91 -15.94 21.21
CA VAL A 62 27.91 -16.89 20.09
C VAL A 62 28.19 -16.10 18.82
N ASN A 63 29.10 -16.59 18.00
CA ASN A 63 29.40 -16.01 16.70
C ASN A 63 29.49 -17.13 15.67
N ILE A 64 28.65 -17.03 14.66
CA ILE A 64 28.55 -17.97 13.54
C ILE A 64 29.00 -17.20 12.31
N LYS A 65 29.90 -17.78 11.52
CA LYS A 65 30.43 -17.14 10.32
C LYS A 65 30.40 -18.10 9.14
N GLU A 66 30.29 -17.52 7.95
CA GLU A 66 30.42 -18.24 6.69
C GLU A 66 29.42 -19.41 6.56
N VAL A 67 28.14 -19.17 6.85
CA VAL A 67 27.11 -20.20 6.61
C VAL A 67 26.64 -20.12 5.17
N ARG A 68 26.75 -21.23 4.45
CA ARG A 68 26.25 -21.40 3.09
C ARG A 68 25.10 -22.38 3.12
N ILE A 69 23.96 -21.99 2.57
CA ILE A 69 22.79 -22.86 2.44
C ILE A 69 22.53 -23.03 0.96
N THR A 70 22.57 -24.27 0.48
CA THR A 70 22.40 -24.60 -0.93
C THR A 70 21.41 -25.74 -1.10
N THR A 71 20.74 -25.77 -2.24
CA THR A 71 19.80 -26.84 -2.58
C THR A 71 20.49 -27.91 -3.42
N ASP A 72 20.35 -29.16 -3.00
CA ASP A 72 20.63 -30.31 -3.86
C ASP A 72 19.52 -30.41 -4.92
N THR A 73 19.79 -29.93 -6.13
CA THR A 73 18.83 -29.92 -7.23
C THR A 73 18.51 -31.31 -7.78
N LEU A 74 19.28 -32.34 -7.43
CA LEU A 74 19.10 -33.71 -7.93
C LEU A 74 18.00 -34.47 -7.17
N ARG A 75 17.68 -34.07 -5.95
CA ARG A 75 16.60 -34.69 -5.15
C ARG A 75 15.23 -34.17 -5.59
N PRO A 76 14.16 -34.99 -5.62
CA PRO A 76 12.82 -34.54 -5.99
C PRO A 76 12.16 -33.70 -4.87
N VAL A 77 11.18 -32.86 -5.23
CA VAL A 77 10.40 -32.08 -4.25
C VAL A 77 9.31 -32.98 -3.65
N THR A 78 9.47 -33.42 -2.41
CA THR A 78 8.57 -34.39 -1.76
C THR A 78 7.55 -33.74 -0.81
N ALA A 79 7.83 -32.54 -0.28
CA ALA A 79 6.98 -31.88 0.74
C ALA A 79 5.87 -30.97 0.17
N VAL A 80 4.70 -30.99 0.82
CA VAL A 80 3.48 -30.20 0.50
C VAL A 80 3.69 -28.69 0.68
N ARG A 81 4.51 -28.28 1.66
CA ARG A 81 5.11 -26.94 1.76
C ARG A 81 6.61 -27.10 1.57
N SER A 82 7.10 -26.82 0.38
CA SER A 82 8.51 -27.03 0.04
C SER A 82 9.18 -25.72 -0.36
N VAL A 83 10.46 -25.63 -0.03
CA VAL A 83 11.42 -24.64 -0.54
C VAL A 83 12.20 -25.36 -1.65
N PRO A 84 11.80 -25.24 -2.94
CA PRO A 84 12.41 -26.04 -4.01
C PRO A 84 13.83 -25.62 -4.34
N TYR A 85 14.18 -24.37 -4.03
CA TYR A 85 15.50 -23.79 -4.23
C TYR A 85 15.77 -22.75 -3.15
N ALA A 86 16.99 -22.76 -2.64
CA ALA A 86 17.56 -21.85 -1.68
C ALA A 86 19.06 -21.77 -1.97
N ASP A 87 19.56 -20.54 -2.08
CA ASP A 87 20.97 -20.18 -2.16
C ASP A 87 21.16 -18.97 -1.24
N VAL A 88 21.73 -19.21 -0.06
CA VAL A 88 21.85 -18.21 1.00
C VAL A 88 23.27 -18.20 1.51
N TYR A 89 23.84 -17.01 1.65
CA TYR A 89 25.14 -16.80 2.27
C TYR A 89 25.01 -15.81 3.42
N LEU A 90 25.27 -16.32 4.62
CA LEU A 90 25.38 -15.58 5.85
C LEU A 90 26.86 -15.42 6.19
N LYS A 91 27.36 -14.20 6.05
CA LYS A 91 28.75 -13.88 6.39
C LYS A 91 28.97 -13.93 7.90
N LYS A 92 28.03 -13.37 8.68
CA LYS A 92 28.16 -13.30 10.13
C LYS A 92 26.81 -13.19 10.85
N LEU A 93 26.65 -13.98 11.91
CA LEU A 93 25.64 -13.80 12.95
C LEU A 93 26.35 -13.74 14.30
N GLU A 94 26.17 -12.64 15.03
CA GLU A 94 26.77 -12.44 16.35
C GLU A 94 25.71 -12.08 17.39
N ILE A 95 25.70 -12.85 18.48
CA ILE A 95 24.83 -12.61 19.63
C ILE A 95 25.70 -12.49 20.87
N LYS A 96 25.61 -11.36 21.59
CA LYS A 96 26.41 -11.08 22.80
C LYS A 96 25.54 -10.98 24.04
N GLY A 97 26.06 -11.43 25.18
CA GLY A 97 25.42 -11.25 26.47
C GLY A 97 24.09 -11.97 26.57
N ILE A 98 23.99 -13.20 26.04
CA ILE A 98 22.76 -14.00 26.03
C ILE A 98 22.36 -14.35 27.46
N HIS A 99 21.11 -14.09 27.82
CA HIS A 99 20.48 -14.50 29.06
C HIS A 99 19.15 -15.15 28.71
N PHE A 100 18.96 -16.37 29.18
CA PHE A 100 17.71 -17.11 29.03
C PHE A 100 17.21 -17.47 30.43
N LYS A 101 15.94 -17.17 30.70
CA LYS A 101 15.27 -17.59 31.92
C LYS A 101 13.86 -18.04 31.56
N LYS A 102 13.54 -19.28 31.90
CA LYS A 102 12.18 -19.83 31.83
C LYS A 102 11.65 -19.97 33.25
N ARG A 103 10.51 -19.38 33.55
CA ARG A 103 9.81 -19.53 34.84
C ARG A 103 8.34 -19.77 34.55
N ASP A 104 7.83 -20.92 34.98
CA ASP A 104 6.43 -21.34 34.75
C ASP A 104 6.05 -21.24 33.26
N SER A 105 5.02 -20.46 32.93
CA SER A 105 4.53 -20.16 31.57
C SER A 105 5.20 -18.93 30.91
N SER A 106 6.24 -18.36 31.53
CA SER A 106 6.94 -17.17 31.04
C SER A 106 8.34 -17.49 30.52
N THR A 107 8.65 -16.98 29.34
CA THR A 107 9.98 -17.08 28.71
C THR A 107 10.59 -15.70 28.59
N PHE A 108 11.77 -15.51 29.18
CA PHE A 108 12.54 -14.28 29.10
C PHE A 108 13.84 -14.53 28.35
N ILE A 109 14.00 -13.84 27.22
CA ILE A 109 15.18 -13.89 26.37
C ILE A 109 15.78 -12.49 26.35
N ARG A 110 17.06 -12.37 26.73
CA ARG A 110 17.78 -11.11 26.67
C ARG A 110 19.12 -11.26 25.96
N ALA A 111 19.46 -10.31 25.10
CA ALA A 111 20.77 -10.16 24.51
C ALA A 111 21.25 -8.72 24.65
N LYS A 112 22.57 -8.51 24.73
CA LYS A 112 23.17 -7.16 24.67
C LYS A 112 23.27 -6.68 23.23
N VAL A 113 23.67 -7.57 22.31
CA VAL A 113 23.83 -7.25 20.90
C VAL A 113 23.34 -8.43 20.08
N LEU A 114 22.61 -8.14 19.01
CA LEU A 114 22.29 -9.04 17.90
C LEU A 114 22.76 -8.36 16.61
N SER A 115 23.68 -8.98 15.88
CA SER A 115 24.16 -8.46 14.61
C SER A 115 24.11 -9.54 13.54
N LEU A 116 23.56 -9.20 12.37
CA LEU A 116 23.40 -10.08 11.22
C LEU A 116 23.95 -9.40 9.97
N ASP A 117 24.83 -10.08 9.26
CA ASP A 117 25.33 -9.69 7.94
C ASP A 117 25.02 -10.83 6.95
N LEU A 118 24.00 -10.61 6.13
CA LEU A 118 23.47 -11.56 5.15
C LEU A 118 23.62 -10.95 3.74
N PRO A 119 24.78 -11.06 3.09
CA PRO A 119 25.01 -10.44 1.79
C PRO A 119 24.08 -10.97 0.69
N HIS A 120 23.64 -12.22 0.79
CA HIS A 120 22.92 -12.90 -0.30
C HIS A 120 21.87 -13.87 0.25
N PHE A 121 20.62 -13.71 -0.18
CA PHE A 121 19.52 -14.61 0.13
C PHE A 121 18.65 -14.78 -1.11
N PHE A 122 18.61 -15.98 -1.67
CA PHE A 122 17.75 -16.35 -2.78
C PHE A 122 16.95 -17.56 -2.40
N ALA A 123 15.63 -17.47 -2.47
CA ALA A 123 14.76 -18.60 -2.18
C ALA A 123 13.52 -18.65 -3.08
N ASP A 124 13.21 -19.86 -3.52
CA ASP A 124 11.97 -20.22 -4.16
C ASP A 124 11.09 -20.96 -3.14
N VAL A 125 9.80 -20.65 -3.11
CA VAL A 125 8.83 -21.25 -2.20
C VAL A 125 7.60 -21.68 -2.99
N LYS A 126 7.13 -22.92 -2.79
CA LYS A 126 5.81 -23.32 -3.31
C LYS A 126 4.72 -22.88 -2.35
N ALA A 127 3.72 -22.15 -2.85
CA ALA A 127 2.53 -21.86 -2.07
C ALA A 127 1.80 -23.16 -1.73
N ALA A 128 1.32 -23.29 -0.49
CA ALA A 128 0.45 -24.40 -0.12
C ALA A 128 -0.82 -24.35 -1.00
N ASP A 129 -1.17 -25.49 -1.59
CA ASP A 129 -2.36 -25.64 -2.43
C ASP A 129 -3.62 -25.38 -1.59
N ARG A 130 -4.29 -24.25 -1.83
CA ARG A 130 -5.47 -23.83 -1.06
C ARG A 130 -6.62 -24.85 -1.17
N SER A 131 -6.63 -25.68 -2.20
CA SER A 131 -7.66 -26.71 -2.44
C SER A 131 -7.49 -27.96 -1.55
N ARG A 132 -6.27 -28.25 -1.06
CA ARG A 132 -6.02 -29.36 -0.13
C ARG A 132 -6.15 -28.98 1.35
N THR A 133 -6.25 -27.69 1.66
CA THR A 133 -6.54 -27.20 3.02
C THR A 133 -8.04 -27.23 3.42
N SER A 134 -8.93 -27.82 2.60
CA SER A 134 -10.33 -28.03 2.99
C SER A 134 -10.62 -29.40 3.62
N VAL A 135 -9.61 -30.27 3.78
CA VAL A 135 -9.74 -31.58 4.45
C VAL A 135 -8.74 -31.67 5.60
N ASP A 136 -8.80 -30.69 6.50
CA ASP A 136 -8.70 -30.93 7.94
C ASP A 136 -9.41 -29.79 8.67
N LYS A 137 -10.74 -29.74 8.53
CA LYS A 137 -11.60 -29.22 9.60
C LYS A 137 -11.84 -30.33 10.62
N GLY A 138 -10.79 -31.06 11.01
CA GLY A 138 -10.79 -31.83 12.24
C GLY A 138 -11.02 -30.87 13.40
N LYS A 139 -12.14 -31.09 14.10
CA LYS A 139 -12.51 -30.56 15.42
C LYS A 139 -11.85 -29.23 15.79
N GLY A 140 -12.64 -28.16 15.77
CA GLY A 140 -12.25 -26.83 16.22
C GLY A 140 -11.27 -26.88 17.39
N ARG A 141 -10.00 -26.59 17.09
CA ARG A 141 -9.16 -25.87 18.04
C ARG A 141 -9.76 -24.48 18.11
N SER A 142 -10.79 -24.38 18.95
CA SER A 142 -11.22 -23.15 19.59
C SER A 142 -10.00 -22.29 19.88
N ALA A 143 -10.17 -20.97 19.82
CA ALA A 143 -9.20 -20.00 20.31
C ALA A 143 -8.81 -20.21 21.80
N GLU A 144 -9.34 -21.24 22.48
CA GLU A 144 -9.12 -21.66 23.86
C GLU A 144 -7.94 -22.63 24.10
N THR A 145 -7.11 -23.00 23.11
CA THR A 145 -5.92 -23.85 23.42
C THR A 145 -4.66 -23.46 22.64
N ILE A 146 -4.37 -22.16 22.58
CA ILE A 146 -2.97 -21.71 22.50
C ILE A 146 -2.61 -21.33 23.94
N ASN A 147 -1.77 -22.13 24.59
CA ASN A 147 -1.04 -21.66 25.78
C ASN A 147 -0.26 -20.41 25.35
N ARG A 148 -0.86 -19.22 25.52
CA ARG A 148 -0.27 -17.92 25.16
C ARG A 148 0.84 -17.63 26.17
N LEU A 149 2.01 -18.24 25.95
CA LEU A 149 3.20 -18.05 26.76
C LEU A 149 3.57 -16.56 26.74
N PHE A 150 3.68 -15.96 27.93
CA PHE A 150 4.24 -14.62 28.05
C PHE A 150 5.70 -14.68 27.63
N THR A 151 6.03 -14.03 26.51
CA THR A 151 7.40 -13.96 26.02
C THR A 151 7.84 -12.52 26.06
N ARG A 152 8.96 -12.29 26.75
CA ARG A 152 9.64 -11.00 26.76
C ARG A 152 11.01 -11.16 26.13
N LEU A 153 11.23 -10.39 25.07
CA LEU A 153 12.48 -10.32 24.33
C LEU A 153 13.10 -8.94 24.56
N GLU A 154 14.30 -8.91 25.13
CA GLU A 154 15.09 -7.69 25.29
C GLU A 154 16.37 -7.77 24.47
N VAL A 155 16.65 -6.77 23.65
CA VAL A 155 17.90 -6.66 22.92
C VAL A 155 18.44 -5.24 23.03
N GLY A 156 19.62 -5.08 23.64
CA GLY A 156 20.23 -3.76 23.82
C GLY A 156 20.60 -3.06 22.52
N LYS A 157 21.05 -3.81 21.51
CA LYS A 157 21.31 -3.29 20.16
C LYS A 157 21.08 -4.35 19.10
N ILE A 158 20.38 -3.99 18.03
CA ILE A 158 20.20 -4.80 16.84
C ILE A 158 20.83 -4.06 15.65
N ASP A 159 21.62 -4.77 14.85
CA ASP A 159 22.16 -4.28 13.58
C ASP A 159 22.02 -5.39 12.53
N LEU A 160 21.11 -5.22 11.58
CA LEU A 160 20.84 -6.17 10.51
C LEU A 160 21.23 -5.55 9.18
N LYS A 161 22.03 -6.25 8.39
CA LYS A 161 22.42 -5.86 7.04
C LYS A 161 22.12 -7.00 6.09
N LEU A 162 21.29 -6.73 5.09
CA LEU A 162 20.95 -7.67 4.03
C LEU A 162 21.36 -7.05 2.70
N GLY A 163 22.26 -7.71 1.97
CA GLY A 163 22.77 -7.22 0.68
C GLY A 163 21.73 -7.36 -0.41
N GLU A 164 21.57 -8.57 -0.95
CA GLU A 164 20.52 -8.89 -1.92
C GLU A 164 19.60 -9.99 -1.37
N VAL A 165 18.30 -9.70 -1.31
CA VAL A 165 17.27 -10.64 -0.89
C VAL A 165 16.28 -10.79 -2.03
N TYR A 166 16.20 -11.99 -2.58
CA TYR A 166 15.25 -12.37 -3.63
C TYR A 166 14.39 -13.55 -3.17
N GLY A 167 13.08 -13.40 -3.30
CA GLY A 167 12.11 -14.44 -3.01
C GLY A 167 11.19 -14.65 -4.20
N ARG A 168 10.97 -15.90 -4.61
CA ARG A 168 9.95 -16.26 -5.60
C ARG A 168 8.97 -17.25 -5.01
N GLN A 169 7.69 -16.97 -5.14
CA GLN A 169 6.62 -17.84 -4.70
C GLN A 169 5.85 -18.39 -5.90
N TYR A 170 5.81 -19.71 -6.05
CA TYR A 170 4.99 -20.37 -7.07
C TYR A 170 3.54 -20.52 -6.59
N GLN A 171 2.59 -20.11 -7.41
CA GLN A 171 1.14 -20.26 -7.22
C GLN A 171 0.56 -21.00 -8.44
N GLY A 172 0.54 -22.33 -8.39
CA GLY A 172 0.18 -23.14 -9.56
C GLY A 172 1.21 -22.98 -10.68
N LYS A 173 0.78 -22.49 -11.85
CA LYS A 173 1.66 -22.16 -13.00
C LYS A 173 2.24 -20.73 -12.93
N ASP A 174 1.82 -19.95 -11.95
CA ASP A 174 2.15 -18.53 -11.85
C ASP A 174 3.18 -18.25 -10.75
N THR A 175 3.77 -17.06 -10.76
CA THR A 175 4.80 -16.65 -9.80
C THR A 175 4.59 -15.24 -9.29
N VAL A 176 4.81 -15.05 -8.00
CA VAL A 176 5.01 -13.74 -7.37
C VAL A 176 6.47 -13.66 -6.97
N SER A 177 7.14 -12.53 -7.17
CA SER A 177 8.52 -12.37 -6.71
C SER A 177 8.75 -11.04 -6.00
N TYR A 178 9.73 -11.05 -5.12
CA TYR A 178 10.15 -9.93 -4.29
C TYR A 178 11.67 -9.82 -4.39
N ALA A 179 12.18 -8.61 -4.54
CA ALA A 179 13.59 -8.32 -4.47
C ALA A 179 13.81 -7.10 -3.58
N LEU A 180 14.80 -7.17 -2.70
CA LEU A 180 15.19 -6.10 -1.79
C LEU A 180 16.71 -6.00 -1.84
N ARG A 181 17.23 -4.77 -1.95
CA ARG A 181 18.68 -4.51 -1.98
C ARG A 181 19.10 -3.49 -0.93
N ASP A 182 20.28 -3.74 -0.37
CA ASP A 182 20.98 -2.91 0.60
C ASP A 182 20.10 -2.53 1.80
N PHE A 183 19.41 -3.51 2.37
CA PHE A 183 18.59 -3.30 3.54
C PHE A 183 19.46 -3.20 4.79
N SER A 184 19.27 -2.14 5.57
CA SER A 184 19.88 -1.96 6.87
C SER A 184 18.82 -1.63 7.90
N PHE A 185 18.85 -2.31 9.04
CA PHE A 185 17.98 -2.05 10.18
C PHE A 185 18.80 -1.97 11.47
N GLY A 186 18.71 -0.84 12.13
CA GLY A 186 19.32 -0.58 13.44
C GLY A 186 18.24 -0.22 14.46
N VAL A 187 18.38 -0.72 15.67
CA VAL A 187 17.55 -0.28 16.80
C VAL A 187 18.29 -0.52 18.11
N ASP A 188 18.14 0.42 19.05
CA ASP A 188 18.67 0.34 20.39
C ASP A 188 17.55 0.06 21.41
N ASP A 189 17.89 -0.66 22.48
CA ASP A 189 17.02 -0.99 23.61
C ASP A 189 15.63 -1.51 23.23
N LEU A 190 15.58 -2.51 22.34
CA LEU A 190 14.35 -3.20 21.97
C LEU A 190 13.83 -4.04 23.14
N ASP A 191 12.63 -3.76 23.63
CA ASP A 191 11.86 -4.59 24.59
C ASP A 191 10.50 -4.92 23.97
N VAL A 192 10.32 -6.19 23.60
CA VAL A 192 9.07 -6.73 23.04
C VAL A 192 8.40 -7.59 24.09
N ARG A 193 7.14 -7.30 24.39
CA ARG A 193 6.33 -8.05 25.36
C ARG A 193 5.07 -8.55 24.69
N THR A 194 4.92 -9.87 24.60
CA THR A 194 3.65 -10.48 24.22
C THR A 194 2.76 -10.60 25.46
N ARG A 195 1.50 -10.20 25.36
CA ARG A 195 0.51 -10.48 26.39
C ARG A 195 -0.62 -11.34 25.84
N PRO A 196 -1.23 -12.21 26.66
CA PRO A 196 -2.34 -13.05 26.23
C PRO A 196 -3.59 -12.26 25.82
N ASP A 197 -3.77 -11.03 26.29
CA ASP A 197 -4.95 -10.17 26.09
C ASP A 197 -4.81 -9.20 24.91
N THR A 198 -3.61 -9.01 24.37
CA THR A 198 -3.35 -8.07 23.27
C THR A 198 -3.19 -8.80 21.93
N LEU A 199 -3.86 -8.30 20.88
CA LEU A 199 -3.71 -8.79 19.51
C LEU A 199 -2.29 -8.57 18.93
N PHE A 200 -1.56 -7.59 19.46
CA PHE A 200 -0.21 -7.22 19.02
C PHE A 200 0.73 -7.06 20.22
N PRO A 201 2.01 -7.42 20.10
CA PRO A 201 2.98 -7.20 21.16
C PRO A 201 3.18 -5.71 21.45
N VAL A 202 3.44 -5.37 22.71
CA VAL A 202 3.87 -4.02 23.10
C VAL A 202 5.37 -3.93 22.89
N CYS A 203 5.81 -2.93 22.13
CA CYS A 203 7.22 -2.72 21.79
C CYS A 203 7.71 -1.40 22.38
N LYS A 204 8.90 -1.43 22.96
CA LYS A 204 9.70 -0.23 23.24
C LYS A 204 11.01 -0.34 22.51
N ALA A 205 11.45 0.75 21.90
CA ALA A 205 12.69 0.81 21.15
C ALA A 205 13.15 2.26 21.03
N TRP A 206 14.46 2.45 20.90
CA TRP A 206 15.12 3.73 20.72
C TRP A 206 15.94 3.69 19.43
N ASP A 207 16.17 4.86 18.84
CA ASP A 207 16.99 5.02 17.64
C ASP A 207 16.71 4.02 16.51
N MET A 208 15.42 3.80 16.22
CA MET A 208 15.04 2.93 15.13
C MET A 208 15.42 3.57 13.78
N GLN A 209 16.33 2.92 13.08
CA GLN A 209 16.79 3.31 11.75
C GLN A 209 16.53 2.17 10.78
N LEU A 210 15.91 2.47 9.64
CA LEU A 210 15.67 1.49 8.59
C LEU A 210 15.95 2.13 7.24
N THR A 211 16.73 1.47 6.39
CA THR A 211 16.98 1.91 5.02
C THR A 211 16.97 0.74 4.04
N PHE A 212 16.63 1.01 2.78
CA PHE A 212 16.93 0.13 1.65
C PHE A 212 17.08 0.95 0.36
N ALA A 213 17.88 0.44 -0.58
CA ALA A 213 18.20 1.11 -1.84
C ALA A 213 17.43 0.57 -3.06
N SER A 214 16.63 -0.48 -2.89
CA SER A 214 15.70 -0.93 -3.92
C SER A 214 14.74 -1.95 -3.33
N PHE A 215 13.46 -1.80 -3.63
CA PHE A 215 12.47 -2.85 -3.45
C PHE A 215 11.68 -3.05 -4.75
N ARG A 216 11.52 -4.30 -5.17
CA ARG A 216 10.72 -4.69 -6.33
C ARG A 216 9.77 -5.81 -5.97
N ASN A 217 8.53 -5.72 -6.43
CA ASN A 217 7.57 -6.81 -6.33
C ASN A 217 6.86 -7.02 -7.67
N LYS A 218 7.02 -8.22 -8.24
CA LYS A 218 6.24 -8.66 -9.39
C LYS A 218 5.02 -9.39 -8.89
N PHE A 219 3.84 -8.88 -9.25
CA PHE A 219 2.57 -9.50 -8.91
C PHE A 219 2.30 -10.73 -9.77
N ALA A 220 1.34 -11.53 -9.31
CA ALA A 220 0.79 -12.68 -10.02
C ALA A 220 0.47 -12.32 -11.49
N GLN A 221 0.65 -13.30 -12.38
CA GLN A 221 0.45 -13.29 -13.82
C GLN A 221 1.36 -12.29 -14.52
N ASN A 222 2.45 -11.88 -13.86
CA ASN A 222 3.25 -10.73 -14.24
C ASN A 222 2.36 -9.51 -14.55
N SER A 223 1.24 -9.32 -13.83
CA SER A 223 0.25 -8.28 -14.17
C SER A 223 0.83 -6.88 -13.95
N GLN A 224 1.54 -6.69 -12.85
CA GLN A 224 2.11 -5.42 -12.42
C GLN A 224 3.49 -5.62 -11.79
N LEU A 225 4.29 -4.56 -11.82
CA LEU A 225 5.55 -4.42 -11.10
C LEU A 225 5.44 -3.21 -10.17
N LEU A 226 5.62 -3.42 -8.87
CA LEU A 226 5.87 -2.36 -7.90
C LEU A 226 7.37 -2.18 -7.72
N GLU A 227 7.85 -0.95 -7.84
CA GLU A 227 9.23 -0.54 -7.56
C GLU A 227 9.26 0.60 -6.54
N VAL A 228 10.26 0.58 -5.67
CA VAL A 228 10.60 1.67 -4.76
C VAL A 228 12.12 1.81 -4.78
N ASP A 229 12.63 2.99 -5.17
CA ASP A 229 14.07 3.19 -5.32
C ASP A 229 14.76 3.44 -3.98
N THR A 230 14.17 4.19 -3.04
CA THR A 230 14.83 4.42 -1.74
C THR A 230 13.81 4.56 -0.64
N PHE A 231 14.09 3.93 0.50
CA PHE A 231 13.36 4.10 1.73
C PHE A 231 14.31 4.44 2.86
N SER A 232 13.90 5.36 3.72
CA SER A 232 14.60 5.69 4.95
C SER A 232 13.60 6.00 6.07
N LEU A 233 13.87 5.50 7.26
CA LEU A 233 13.18 5.83 8.50
C LEU A 233 14.25 6.19 9.53
N ASN A 234 14.12 7.37 10.13
CA ASN A 234 14.85 7.79 11.32
C ASN A 234 13.83 8.07 12.42
N GLY A 235 13.77 7.18 13.40
CA GLY A 235 12.79 7.26 14.47
C GLY A 235 13.07 8.35 15.51
N GLN A 236 14.33 8.79 15.68
CA GLN A 236 14.65 9.91 16.57
C GLN A 236 14.22 11.25 15.95
N GLU A 237 14.49 11.45 14.67
CA GLU A 237 14.05 12.64 13.93
C GLU A 237 12.54 12.62 13.64
N GLY A 238 11.88 11.46 13.81
CA GLY A 238 10.51 11.24 13.38
C GLY A 238 10.36 11.44 11.87
N ARG A 239 11.35 11.03 11.08
CA ARG A 239 11.40 11.25 9.63
C ARG A 239 11.31 9.93 8.89
N LEU A 240 10.34 9.82 7.98
CA LEU A 240 10.25 8.71 7.03
C LEU A 240 10.25 9.30 5.63
N ALA A 241 11.07 8.78 4.72
CA ALA A 241 11.08 9.22 3.33
C ALA A 241 11.12 8.03 2.38
N VAL A 242 10.30 8.10 1.34
CA VAL A 242 10.23 7.13 0.24
C VAL A 242 10.41 7.88 -1.08
N GLN A 243 11.29 7.39 -1.94
CA GLN A 243 11.59 8.00 -3.24
C GLN A 243 11.21 7.05 -4.38
N ALA A 244 10.72 7.65 -5.47
CA ALA A 244 10.42 7.03 -6.74
C ALA A 244 9.61 5.72 -6.62
N ILE A 245 8.38 5.85 -6.15
CA ILE A 245 7.42 4.75 -6.10
C ILE A 245 6.82 4.58 -7.49
N ARG A 246 6.88 3.38 -8.07
CA ARG A 246 6.31 3.08 -9.39
C ARG A 246 5.47 1.81 -9.33
N LEU A 247 4.20 1.89 -9.71
CA LEU A 247 3.35 0.74 -10.01
C LEU A 247 3.13 0.70 -11.53
N ILE A 248 3.71 -0.29 -12.20
CA ILE A 248 3.78 -0.37 -13.66
C ILE A 248 3.08 -1.63 -14.14
N PRO A 249 1.92 -1.52 -14.82
CA PRO A 249 1.33 -2.64 -15.54
C PRO A 249 2.29 -3.20 -16.58
N GLN A 250 2.40 -4.52 -16.67
CA GLN A 250 3.31 -5.17 -17.62
C GLN A 250 2.61 -5.55 -18.94
N TYR A 251 1.30 -5.29 -19.03
CA TYR A 251 0.50 -5.49 -20.24
C TYR A 251 -0.02 -4.15 -20.76
N SER A 252 -0.31 -4.10 -22.05
CA SER A 252 -1.07 -3.00 -22.65
C SER A 252 -2.47 -2.90 -22.02
N MET A 253 -3.13 -1.74 -22.14
CA MET A 253 -4.44 -1.48 -21.53
C MET A 253 -5.50 -2.56 -21.85
N LEU A 254 -5.59 -2.98 -23.12
CA LEU A 254 -6.57 -3.98 -23.57
C LEU A 254 -6.18 -5.40 -23.17
N GLU A 255 -4.90 -5.75 -23.26
CA GLU A 255 -4.42 -7.07 -22.84
C GLU A 255 -4.55 -7.27 -21.35
N PHE A 256 -4.23 -6.25 -20.54
CA PHE A 256 -4.37 -6.29 -19.10
C PHE A 256 -5.81 -6.61 -18.71
N ALA A 257 -6.78 -5.89 -19.29
CA ALA A 257 -8.19 -6.10 -19.00
C ALA A 257 -8.65 -7.55 -19.29
N ARG A 258 -8.08 -8.21 -20.30
CA ARG A 258 -8.38 -9.61 -20.66
C ARG A 258 -7.63 -10.63 -19.79
N LYS A 259 -6.36 -10.36 -19.47
CA LYS A 259 -5.45 -11.33 -18.83
C LYS A 259 -5.53 -11.34 -17.31
N THR A 260 -5.81 -10.20 -16.68
CA THR A 260 -5.78 -10.13 -15.21
C THR A 260 -7.06 -10.67 -14.58
N GLU A 261 -6.90 -11.51 -13.57
CA GLU A 261 -8.00 -11.97 -12.72
C GLU A 261 -8.81 -10.81 -12.13
N LYS A 262 -10.13 -11.01 -12.02
CA LYS A 262 -11.10 -10.03 -11.50
C LYS A 262 -11.24 -8.76 -12.35
N HIS A 263 -10.56 -8.69 -13.50
CA HIS A 263 -10.65 -7.63 -14.50
C HIS A 263 -10.48 -6.23 -13.91
N THR A 264 -9.53 -6.07 -12.98
CA THR A 264 -9.26 -4.77 -12.35
C THR A 264 -8.85 -3.71 -13.37
N ASP A 265 -9.07 -2.44 -13.04
CA ASP A 265 -8.74 -1.33 -13.93
C ASP A 265 -7.20 -1.27 -14.13
N TRP A 266 -6.75 -1.11 -15.38
CA TRP A 266 -5.33 -0.91 -15.69
C TRP A 266 -4.88 0.37 -15.00
N THR A 267 -3.91 0.28 -14.09
CA THR A 267 -3.52 1.40 -13.23
C THR A 267 -2.01 1.51 -13.18
N LYS A 268 -1.51 2.64 -13.65
CA LYS A 268 -0.10 3.04 -13.57
C LYS A 268 0.03 4.20 -12.59
N ILE A 269 0.94 4.08 -11.64
CA ILE A 269 1.22 5.11 -10.63
C ILE A 269 2.71 5.38 -10.62
N GLN A 270 3.11 6.64 -10.63
CA GLN A 270 4.49 7.07 -10.42
C GLN A 270 4.45 8.21 -9.40
N VAL A 271 5.23 8.13 -8.33
CA VAL A 271 5.32 9.18 -7.30
C VAL A 271 6.79 9.48 -7.07
N GLY A 272 7.17 10.74 -7.23
CA GLY A 272 8.55 11.19 -7.05
C GLY A 272 9.01 11.02 -5.60
N LYS A 273 8.26 11.55 -4.64
CA LYS A 273 8.66 11.53 -3.23
C LYS A 273 7.47 11.55 -2.28
N VAL A 274 7.59 10.80 -1.18
CA VAL A 274 6.73 10.89 0.00
C VAL A 274 7.60 11.11 1.23
N VAL A 275 7.33 12.14 2.02
CA VAL A 275 8.07 12.42 3.27
C VAL A 275 7.11 12.64 4.42
N CYS A 276 7.25 11.87 5.49
CA CYS A 276 6.60 12.12 6.77
C CYS A 276 7.58 12.84 7.70
N HIS A 277 7.06 13.86 8.39
CA HIS A 277 7.78 14.68 9.35
C HIS A 277 7.14 14.58 10.73
N ARG A 278 7.97 14.52 11.77
CA ARG A 278 7.56 14.35 13.17
C ARG A 278 6.57 13.19 13.35
N LEU A 279 6.90 12.03 12.79
CA LEU A 279 6.26 10.75 13.08
C LEU A 279 6.58 10.37 14.54
N ASP A 280 5.54 10.19 15.35
CA ASP A 280 5.69 9.76 16.74
C ASP A 280 5.90 8.25 16.81
N MET A 281 7.16 7.84 16.66
CA MET A 281 7.54 6.43 16.71
C MET A 281 7.28 5.78 18.07
N GLN A 282 7.42 6.53 19.16
CA GLN A 282 7.18 5.98 20.50
C GLN A 282 5.72 5.61 20.65
N ARG A 283 4.79 6.51 20.33
CA ARG A 283 3.35 6.22 20.39
C ARG A 283 2.92 5.13 19.42
N MET A 284 3.53 5.07 18.23
CA MET A 284 3.27 3.96 17.29
C MET A 284 3.66 2.60 17.90
N LEU A 285 4.79 2.51 18.60
CA LEU A 285 5.29 1.26 19.17
C LEU A 285 4.60 0.86 20.49
N THR A 286 4.28 1.84 21.35
CA THR A 286 3.73 1.58 22.69
C THR A 286 2.22 1.64 22.76
N GLU A 287 1.59 2.56 22.02
CA GLU A 287 0.15 2.82 22.05
C GLU A 287 -0.55 2.36 20.77
N GLN A 288 0.20 1.96 19.73
CA GLN A 288 -0.33 1.60 18.40
C GLN A 288 -1.10 2.76 17.74
N VAL A 289 -0.71 4.00 18.08
CA VAL A 289 -1.27 5.22 17.50
C VAL A 289 -0.33 5.76 16.43
N LEU A 290 -0.84 5.94 15.22
CA LEU A 290 -0.09 6.57 14.13
C LEU A 290 -0.32 8.08 14.16
N GLN A 291 0.59 8.81 14.80
CA GLN A 291 0.56 10.26 14.86
C GLN A 291 1.68 10.88 14.03
N ILE A 292 1.30 11.76 13.09
CA ILE A 292 2.23 12.42 12.16
C ILE A 292 1.88 13.91 12.09
N ASP A 293 2.89 14.78 12.14
CA ASP A 293 2.64 16.21 11.96
C ASP A 293 2.35 16.58 10.51
N SER A 294 3.25 16.21 9.59
CA SER A 294 3.05 16.53 8.19
C SER A 294 3.55 15.44 7.25
N VAL A 295 2.84 15.27 6.14
CA VAL A 295 3.22 14.40 5.03
C VAL A 295 3.28 15.24 3.76
N ASP A 296 4.38 15.19 3.03
CA ASP A 296 4.52 15.84 1.73
C ASP A 296 4.60 14.77 0.63
N ILE A 297 3.70 14.85 -0.34
CA ILE A 297 3.63 13.97 -1.52
C ILE A 297 3.86 14.84 -2.75
N GLN A 298 4.93 14.55 -3.49
CA GLN A 298 5.38 15.38 -4.61
C GLN A 298 5.55 14.56 -5.89
N GLY A 299 5.10 15.15 -7.01
CA GLY A 299 5.34 14.64 -8.35
C GLY A 299 4.64 13.30 -8.59
N ALA A 300 3.32 13.26 -8.45
CA ALA A 300 2.55 12.04 -8.68
C ALA A 300 1.87 12.06 -10.05
N HIS A 301 2.09 11.02 -10.84
CA HIS A 301 1.38 10.78 -12.09
C HIS A 301 0.57 9.48 -11.98
N ILE A 302 -0.75 9.60 -12.13
CA ILE A 302 -1.69 8.49 -12.02
C ILE A 302 -2.42 8.36 -13.35
N SER A 303 -2.29 7.20 -13.99
CA SER A 303 -3.04 6.87 -15.20
C SER A 303 -3.88 5.62 -14.94
N SER A 304 -5.18 5.71 -15.18
CA SER A 304 -6.11 4.59 -15.02
C SER A 304 -6.94 4.38 -16.28
N PHE A 305 -7.15 3.13 -16.67
CA PHE A 305 -7.99 2.74 -17.79
C PHE A 305 -8.99 1.65 -17.38
N LYS A 306 -10.27 1.93 -17.62
CA LYS A 306 -11.37 0.99 -17.40
C LYS A 306 -11.94 0.50 -18.72
N ASN A 307 -11.93 -0.81 -18.94
CA ASN A 307 -12.66 -1.41 -20.04
C ASN A 307 -14.03 -1.91 -19.56
N ARG A 308 -15.13 -1.27 -19.97
CA ARG A 308 -16.48 -1.72 -19.60
C ARG A 308 -17.03 -2.84 -20.48
N GLN A 309 -16.33 -3.23 -21.54
CA GLN A 309 -16.72 -4.39 -22.36
C GLN A 309 -16.50 -5.72 -21.61
N ILE A 310 -15.74 -5.69 -20.51
CA ILE A 310 -15.44 -6.86 -19.69
C ILE A 310 -16.12 -6.66 -18.33
N GLU A 311 -17.02 -7.57 -17.98
CA GLU A 311 -17.71 -7.51 -16.70
C GLU A 311 -16.76 -7.79 -15.54
N GLN A 312 -16.84 -6.95 -14.49
CA GLN A 312 -16.09 -7.14 -13.25
C GLN A 312 -17.01 -7.74 -12.19
N ALA A 313 -16.46 -8.63 -11.36
CA ALA A 313 -17.15 -9.08 -10.17
C ALA A 313 -17.50 -7.87 -9.29
N LYS A 314 -18.78 -7.78 -8.88
CA LYS A 314 -19.28 -6.71 -8.02
C LYS A 314 -18.55 -6.74 -6.68
N ARG A 315 -17.78 -5.69 -6.40
CA ARG A 315 -17.08 -5.48 -5.11
C ARG A 315 -17.48 -4.14 -4.54
N VAL A 316 -17.91 -4.12 -3.28
CA VAL A 316 -18.22 -2.88 -2.56
C VAL A 316 -16.97 -2.01 -2.50
N LYS A 317 -17.08 -0.78 -3.02
CA LYS A 317 -16.04 0.25 -2.97
C LYS A 317 -16.45 1.27 -1.92
N ARG A 318 -15.68 1.33 -0.83
CA ARG A 318 -15.87 2.31 0.23
C ARG A 318 -15.58 3.71 -0.27
N LEU A 319 -16.25 4.70 0.29
CA LEU A 319 -15.87 6.10 0.15
C LEU A 319 -14.52 6.31 0.86
N PHE A 320 -13.80 7.36 0.47
CA PHE A 320 -12.48 7.66 1.04
C PHE A 320 -12.54 7.83 2.56
N TYR A 321 -13.51 8.60 3.06
CA TYR A 321 -13.64 8.82 4.50
C TYR A 321 -14.01 7.54 5.26
N GLU A 322 -14.82 6.64 4.69
CA GLU A 322 -15.11 5.32 5.29
C GLU A 322 -13.83 4.46 5.38
N SER A 323 -12.91 4.64 4.43
CA SER A 323 -11.62 3.94 4.44
C SER A 323 -10.70 4.48 5.54
N VAL A 324 -10.75 5.79 5.83
CA VAL A 324 -10.06 6.41 6.98
C VAL A 324 -10.68 5.93 8.29
N GLN A 325 -12.00 5.96 8.41
CA GLN A 325 -12.76 5.50 9.58
C GLN A 325 -12.45 4.05 9.96
N GLN A 326 -12.27 3.18 8.96
CA GLN A 326 -12.00 1.76 9.14
C GLN A 326 -10.50 1.42 9.11
N PHE A 327 -9.63 2.43 9.11
CA PHE A 327 -8.19 2.19 9.25
C PHE A 327 -7.92 1.51 10.60
N PRO A 328 -7.13 0.43 10.65
CA PRO A 328 -7.07 -0.46 11.81
C PRO A 328 -6.40 0.13 13.05
N LEU A 329 -5.70 1.26 12.92
CA LEU A 329 -5.03 1.95 14.02
C LEU A 329 -5.65 3.34 14.23
N PRO A 330 -5.66 3.87 15.47
CA PRO A 330 -5.89 5.30 15.67
C PRO A 330 -4.86 6.10 14.87
N LEU A 331 -5.35 6.96 13.98
CA LEU A 331 -4.58 7.72 13.01
C LEU A 331 -4.86 9.21 13.20
N SER A 332 -3.81 10.02 13.26
CA SER A 332 -3.92 11.47 13.25
C SER A 332 -2.77 12.08 12.44
N ILE A 333 -3.11 12.79 11.36
CA ILE A 333 -2.16 13.51 10.52
C ILE A 333 -2.61 14.97 10.43
N ARG A 334 -1.84 15.89 11.03
CA ARG A 334 -2.22 17.31 11.07
C ARG A 334 -2.24 17.95 9.68
N ARG A 335 -1.32 17.59 8.78
CA ARG A 335 -1.31 18.11 7.41
C ARG A 335 -0.78 17.10 6.40
N ILE A 336 -1.46 16.97 5.25
CA ILE A 336 -0.89 16.28 4.08
C ILE A 336 -0.87 17.26 2.93
N ARG A 337 0.31 17.53 2.37
CA ARG A 337 0.47 18.37 1.20
C ARG A 337 0.66 17.52 -0.05
N LEU A 338 -0.09 17.87 -1.08
CA LEU A 338 -0.01 17.29 -2.42
C LEU A 338 0.50 18.37 -3.36
N GLU A 339 1.62 18.12 -4.04
CA GLU A 339 2.21 19.04 -5.01
C GLU A 339 2.49 18.31 -6.33
N ASP A 340 2.15 18.96 -7.43
CA ASP A 340 2.35 18.46 -8.80
C ASP A 340 1.79 17.05 -9.02
N ILE A 341 0.46 16.96 -8.91
CA ILE A 341 -0.28 15.73 -9.15
C ILE A 341 -0.96 15.81 -10.52
N ASN A 342 -0.79 14.79 -11.34
CA ASN A 342 -1.40 14.69 -12.66
C ASN A 342 -2.17 13.37 -12.76
N VAL A 343 -3.43 13.44 -13.15
CA VAL A 343 -4.34 12.29 -13.21
C VAL A 343 -4.95 12.17 -14.59
N VAL A 344 -4.83 11.00 -15.21
CA VAL A 344 -5.48 10.65 -16.47
C VAL A 344 -6.39 9.47 -16.22
N TYR A 345 -7.69 9.64 -16.47
CA TYR A 345 -8.65 8.55 -16.45
C TYR A 345 -9.18 8.30 -17.85
N LYS A 346 -9.15 7.04 -18.27
CA LYS A 346 -9.66 6.56 -19.54
C LYS A 346 -10.73 5.51 -19.32
N GLU A 347 -11.77 5.55 -20.14
CA GLU A 347 -12.84 4.56 -20.08
C GLU A 347 -13.27 4.14 -21.49
N LEU A 348 -13.31 2.84 -21.74
CA LEU A 348 -13.94 2.27 -22.94
C LEU A 348 -15.37 1.86 -22.60
N ALA A 349 -16.35 2.39 -23.33
CA ALA A 349 -17.76 2.06 -23.16
C ALA A 349 -18.06 0.60 -23.58
N GLU A 350 -19.14 0.02 -23.05
CA GLU A 350 -19.57 -1.37 -23.32
C GLU A 350 -19.71 -1.70 -24.82
N LYS A 351 -20.12 -0.72 -25.62
CA LYS A 351 -20.25 -0.80 -27.07
C LYS A 351 -19.40 0.25 -27.79
N GLY A 352 -18.34 0.73 -27.14
CA GLY A 352 -17.45 1.75 -27.69
C GLY A 352 -16.25 1.14 -28.39
N ILE A 353 -15.71 1.87 -29.36
CA ILE A 353 -14.50 1.51 -30.13
C ILE A 353 -13.25 2.28 -29.69
N SER A 354 -13.44 3.44 -29.06
CA SER A 354 -12.37 4.31 -28.57
C SER A 354 -12.65 4.75 -27.13
N PRO A 355 -11.61 4.95 -26.30
CA PRO A 355 -11.81 5.36 -24.92
C PRO A 355 -12.05 6.86 -24.79
N GLY A 356 -13.00 7.23 -23.92
CA GLY A 356 -13.11 8.59 -23.41
C GLY A 356 -12.02 8.89 -22.39
N THR A 357 -11.49 10.11 -22.42
CA THR A 357 -10.39 10.55 -21.57
C THR A 357 -10.77 11.82 -20.80
N VAL A 358 -10.48 11.83 -19.50
CA VAL A 358 -10.51 13.03 -18.66
C VAL A 358 -9.16 13.20 -17.96
N THR A 359 -8.65 14.42 -17.93
CA THR A 359 -7.39 14.77 -17.26
C THR A 359 -7.61 15.81 -16.17
N PHE A 360 -6.88 15.65 -15.08
CA PHE A 360 -6.71 16.66 -14.04
C PHE A 360 -5.23 16.95 -13.91
N ASP A 361 -4.86 18.18 -14.22
CA ASP A 361 -3.48 18.58 -14.48
C ASP A 361 -3.04 19.58 -13.41
N GLN A 362 -1.76 19.49 -13.02
CA GLN A 362 -1.14 20.40 -12.04
C GLN A 362 -1.95 20.52 -10.73
N LEU A 363 -2.53 19.41 -10.29
CA LEU A 363 -3.27 19.36 -9.04
C LEU A 363 -2.32 19.58 -7.87
N LYS A 364 -2.74 20.43 -6.94
CA LYS A 364 -2.15 20.62 -5.63
C LYS A 364 -3.25 20.66 -4.59
N GLY A 365 -2.93 20.31 -3.36
CA GLY A 365 -3.90 20.35 -2.29
C GLY A 365 -3.32 20.11 -0.92
N THR A 366 -4.14 20.39 0.09
CA THR A 366 -3.78 20.21 1.49
C THR A 366 -4.93 19.54 2.22
N PHE A 367 -4.68 18.37 2.80
CA PHE A 367 -5.52 17.84 3.86
C PHE A 367 -5.15 18.50 5.18
N TYR A 368 -6.16 18.85 5.97
CA TYR A 368 -6.05 19.33 7.33
C TYR A 368 -6.69 18.32 8.27
N ASP A 369 -5.90 17.90 9.26
CA ASP A 369 -6.31 17.07 10.39
C ASP A 369 -7.01 15.76 10.00
N LEU A 370 -6.46 15.03 9.01
CA LEU A 370 -6.94 13.70 8.64
C LEU A 370 -6.81 12.75 9.83
N THR A 371 -7.94 12.22 10.30
CA THR A 371 -8.00 11.42 11.53
C THR A 371 -9.17 10.44 11.50
N ASN A 372 -9.04 9.32 12.22
CA ASN A 372 -10.16 8.45 12.61
C ASN A 372 -10.43 8.49 14.12
N ILE A 373 -9.72 9.34 14.87
CA ILE A 373 -9.93 9.58 16.29
C ILE A 373 -11.08 10.58 16.43
N VAL A 374 -12.22 10.09 16.93
CA VAL A 374 -13.45 10.88 17.08
C VAL A 374 -13.31 11.89 18.21
N ARG A 375 -13.60 13.17 17.91
CA ARG A 375 -13.64 14.27 18.89
C ARG A 375 -14.84 15.17 18.60
N PRO A 376 -15.68 15.53 19.59
CA PRO A 376 -16.88 16.35 19.36
C PRO A 376 -16.59 17.69 18.65
N GLU A 377 -15.46 18.31 18.98
CA GLU A 377 -14.99 19.58 18.43
C GLU A 377 -14.40 19.47 17.01
N GLN A 378 -14.16 18.25 16.52
CA GLN A 378 -13.57 17.98 15.20
C GLN A 378 -14.38 16.93 14.42
N PRO A 379 -15.59 17.27 13.95
CA PRO A 379 -16.44 16.32 13.23
C PRO A 379 -15.96 16.01 11.80
N TYR A 380 -15.09 16.85 11.24
CA TYR A 380 -14.62 16.75 9.87
C TYR A 380 -13.10 16.88 9.78
N PHE A 381 -12.51 16.23 8.78
CA PHE A 381 -11.23 16.61 8.21
C PHE A 381 -11.46 17.27 6.85
N THR A 382 -10.57 18.19 6.48
CA THR A 382 -10.77 19.05 5.30
C THR A 382 -9.74 18.76 4.23
N LEU A 383 -10.15 18.67 2.96
CA LEU A 383 -9.24 18.73 1.81
C LEU A 383 -9.51 20.02 1.04
N LYS A 384 -8.49 20.86 0.85
CA LYS A 384 -8.53 21.98 -0.11
C LYS A 384 -7.65 21.63 -1.28
N ALA A 385 -8.20 21.61 -2.50
CA ALA A 385 -7.47 21.24 -3.71
C ALA A 385 -7.71 22.24 -4.84
N GLU A 386 -6.72 22.42 -5.70
CA GLU A 386 -6.84 23.18 -6.94
C GLU A 386 -5.97 22.59 -8.05
N GLY A 387 -6.30 22.89 -9.30
CA GLY A 387 -5.55 22.50 -10.48
C GLY A 387 -6.31 22.85 -11.75
N LYS A 388 -6.14 22.07 -12.81
CA LYS A 388 -6.83 22.27 -14.08
C LYS A 388 -7.60 21.01 -14.50
N LEU A 389 -8.79 21.20 -15.05
CA LEU A 389 -9.53 20.18 -15.78
C LEU A 389 -9.19 20.32 -17.28
N MET A 390 -8.77 19.23 -17.92
CA MET A 390 -8.45 19.19 -19.36
C MET A 390 -7.44 20.27 -19.78
N ASP A 391 -6.39 20.47 -18.97
CA ASP A 391 -5.35 21.51 -19.13
C ASP A 391 -5.85 22.96 -19.30
N GLN A 392 -7.14 23.23 -19.04
CA GLN A 392 -7.73 24.54 -19.29
C GLN A 392 -8.52 25.07 -18.09
N GLY A 393 -9.58 24.38 -17.68
CA GLY A 393 -10.49 24.90 -16.66
C GLY A 393 -9.88 24.88 -15.28
N LYS A 394 -9.56 26.06 -14.71
CA LYS A 394 -9.06 26.16 -13.33
C LYS A 394 -10.12 25.60 -12.36
N LEU A 395 -9.81 24.49 -11.72
CA LEU A 395 -10.66 23.82 -10.75
C LEU A 395 -10.17 24.12 -9.34
N GLN A 396 -11.09 24.46 -8.44
CA GLN A 396 -10.85 24.59 -7.01
C GLN A 396 -11.95 23.85 -6.27
N ALA A 397 -11.61 23.10 -5.22
CA ALA A 397 -12.58 22.36 -4.43
C ALA A 397 -12.16 22.27 -2.96
N THR A 398 -13.14 22.41 -2.06
CA THR A 398 -13.00 22.14 -0.62
C THR A 398 -13.93 21.00 -0.25
N PHE A 399 -13.38 19.96 0.36
CA PHE A 399 -14.13 18.81 0.85
C PHE A 399 -14.13 18.85 2.38
N LEU A 400 -15.31 18.70 2.98
CA LEU A 400 -15.48 18.39 4.39
C LEU A 400 -15.90 16.92 4.48
N LEU A 401 -15.06 16.11 5.14
CA LEU A 401 -15.19 14.66 5.16
C LEU A 401 -15.34 14.18 6.61
N PRO A 402 -16.35 13.36 6.92
CA PRO A 402 -16.68 13.06 8.30
C PRO A 402 -15.67 12.11 8.95
N VAL A 403 -15.28 12.44 10.19
CA VAL A 403 -14.37 11.62 11.01
C VAL A 403 -15.08 10.37 11.55
N ASP A 404 -16.38 10.44 11.81
CA ASP A 404 -17.18 9.34 12.36
C ASP A 404 -18.47 9.06 11.57
N SER A 405 -19.16 7.98 11.93
CA SER A 405 -20.42 7.59 11.32
C SER A 405 -21.65 8.30 11.91
N LEU A 406 -21.50 9.07 12.99
CA LEU A 406 -22.59 9.78 13.67
C LEU A 406 -23.00 11.05 12.90
N LYS A 407 -22.05 11.67 12.18
CA LYS A 407 -22.32 12.75 11.21
C LYS A 407 -21.97 12.28 9.80
N PRO A 408 -22.82 11.47 9.14
CA PRO A 408 -22.42 10.70 7.95
C PRO A 408 -22.35 11.53 6.65
N HIS A 409 -22.52 12.86 6.72
CA HIS A 409 -22.60 13.70 5.54
C HIS A 409 -21.23 14.28 5.20
N PHE A 410 -20.80 14.13 3.96
CA PHE A 410 -19.72 14.91 3.40
C PHE A 410 -20.26 16.13 2.68
N GLU A 411 -19.46 17.19 2.61
CA GLU A 411 -19.72 18.37 1.79
C GLU A 411 -18.59 18.61 0.81
N VAL A 412 -18.92 19.07 -0.40
CA VAL A 412 -17.94 19.50 -1.40
C VAL A 412 -18.40 20.82 -2.00
N GLU A 413 -17.58 21.85 -1.84
CA GLU A 413 -17.78 23.13 -2.52
C GLU A 413 -16.71 23.29 -3.58
N GLY A 414 -17.10 23.60 -4.82
CA GLY A 414 -16.16 23.70 -5.91
C GLY A 414 -16.49 24.78 -6.94
N ARG A 415 -15.44 25.19 -7.64
CA ARG A 415 -15.46 26.22 -8.67
C ARG A 415 -14.65 25.75 -9.88
N LEU A 416 -15.23 25.85 -11.07
CA LEU A 416 -14.53 25.71 -12.34
C LEU A 416 -14.50 27.07 -13.04
N GLY A 417 -13.30 27.52 -13.41
CA GLY A 417 -13.11 28.74 -14.18
C GLY A 417 -13.37 28.55 -15.68
N LYS A 418 -13.14 29.63 -16.42
CA LYS A 418 -13.38 29.70 -17.86
C LYS A 418 -12.68 28.58 -18.63
N MET A 419 -13.40 27.89 -19.52
CA MET A 419 -12.81 26.93 -20.45
C MET A 419 -13.72 26.65 -21.65
N SER A 420 -13.10 26.21 -22.75
CA SER A 420 -13.85 25.78 -23.93
C SER A 420 -14.49 24.41 -23.69
N MET A 421 -15.79 24.29 -23.95
CA MET A 421 -16.50 23.02 -23.81
C MET A 421 -16.08 21.99 -24.85
N LEU A 422 -15.46 22.41 -25.96
CA LEU A 422 -14.91 21.50 -26.97
C LEU A 422 -13.85 20.56 -26.38
N ARG A 423 -13.13 20.99 -25.32
CA ARG A 423 -12.17 20.13 -24.60
C ARG A 423 -12.83 18.89 -24.03
N LEU A 424 -14.11 18.96 -23.67
CA LEU A 424 -14.85 17.85 -23.08
C LEU A 424 -15.13 16.73 -24.08
N ASN A 425 -15.05 16.98 -25.40
CA ASN A 425 -15.29 15.98 -26.45
C ASN A 425 -14.39 14.75 -26.30
N GLN A 426 -13.16 14.91 -25.80
CA GLN A 426 -12.27 13.78 -25.53
C GLN A 426 -12.90 12.75 -24.57
N MET A 427 -13.82 13.18 -23.71
CA MET A 427 -14.56 12.32 -22.80
C MET A 427 -15.96 12.00 -23.34
N ILE A 428 -16.75 13.02 -23.69
CA ILE A 428 -18.19 12.86 -23.92
C ILE A 428 -18.53 12.23 -25.28
N GLU A 429 -17.72 12.45 -26.31
CA GLU A 429 -17.98 11.91 -27.64
C GLU A 429 -17.93 10.38 -27.66
N PRO A 430 -16.85 9.72 -27.21
CA PRO A 430 -16.79 8.26 -27.17
C PRO A 430 -17.72 7.62 -26.12
N LEU A 431 -18.06 8.32 -25.03
CA LEU A 431 -18.84 7.74 -23.93
C LEU A 431 -20.34 7.97 -24.04
N ALA A 432 -20.77 9.14 -24.50
CA ALA A 432 -22.18 9.54 -24.58
C ALA A 432 -22.69 9.63 -26.03
N LYS A 433 -21.82 9.49 -27.04
CA LYS A 433 -22.16 9.70 -28.46
C LYS A 433 -22.75 11.10 -28.69
N ILE A 434 -22.23 12.09 -27.95
CA ILE A 434 -22.60 13.50 -28.04
C ILE A 434 -21.33 14.29 -28.33
N GLN A 435 -21.39 15.19 -29.30
CA GLN A 435 -20.30 16.10 -29.62
C GLN A 435 -20.73 17.54 -29.33
N VAL A 436 -19.91 18.28 -28.57
CA VAL A 436 -20.02 19.73 -28.45
C VAL A 436 -19.31 20.37 -29.65
N THR A 437 -20.05 21.13 -30.43
CA THR A 437 -19.53 21.82 -31.62
C THR A 437 -19.19 23.29 -31.37
N SER A 438 -19.74 23.86 -30.30
CA SER A 438 -19.49 25.22 -29.82
C SER A 438 -19.88 25.29 -28.34
N GLY A 439 -19.21 26.14 -27.57
CA GLY A 439 -19.59 26.45 -26.20
C GLY A 439 -18.39 26.86 -25.35
N GLU A 440 -18.59 27.88 -24.52
CA GLU A 440 -17.60 28.34 -23.54
C GLU A 440 -18.24 28.32 -22.14
N ILE A 441 -17.57 27.67 -21.20
CA ILE A 441 -17.87 27.80 -19.76
C ILE A 441 -17.27 29.13 -19.33
N ASP A 442 -18.05 29.99 -18.70
CA ASP A 442 -17.55 31.20 -18.04
C ASP A 442 -17.23 30.91 -16.56
N GLU A 443 -18.14 30.24 -15.85
CA GLU A 443 -17.97 29.86 -14.45
C GLU A 443 -18.92 28.71 -14.08
N MET A 444 -18.42 27.71 -13.34
CA MET A 444 -19.27 26.77 -12.61
C MET A 444 -18.99 26.91 -11.12
N LYS A 445 -20.02 27.06 -10.30
CA LYS A 445 -19.96 26.93 -8.84
C LYS A 445 -20.92 25.83 -8.43
N PHE A 446 -20.50 24.96 -7.52
CA PHE A 446 -21.35 23.90 -7.02
C PHE A 446 -21.11 23.65 -5.54
N LYS A 447 -22.18 23.24 -4.86
CA LYS A 447 -22.15 22.68 -3.51
C LYS A 447 -22.81 21.32 -3.54
N ILE A 448 -22.09 20.29 -3.11
CA ILE A 448 -22.58 18.93 -2.96
C ILE A 448 -22.70 18.62 -1.47
N THR A 449 -23.82 18.04 -1.07
CA THR A 449 -24.00 17.43 0.24
C THR A 449 -24.47 16.00 0.03
N GLY A 450 -23.79 15.02 0.64
CA GLY A 450 -24.14 13.62 0.45
C GLY A 450 -23.64 12.70 1.54
N ASN A 451 -24.04 11.44 1.50
CA ASN A 451 -23.63 10.40 2.45
C ASN A 451 -23.32 9.09 1.69
N SER A 452 -23.27 7.95 2.39
CA SER A 452 -23.01 6.64 1.79
C SER A 452 -24.12 6.12 0.85
N HIS A 453 -25.25 6.83 0.73
CA HIS A 453 -26.42 6.41 -0.05
C HIS A 453 -26.83 7.42 -1.12
N THR A 454 -26.95 8.71 -0.78
CA THR A 454 -27.49 9.74 -1.68
C THR A 454 -26.72 11.06 -1.55
N ALA A 455 -26.56 11.75 -2.67
CA ALA A 455 -25.93 13.06 -2.74
C ALA A 455 -26.80 14.02 -3.57
N TYR A 456 -26.77 15.28 -3.16
CA TYR A 456 -27.47 16.40 -3.78
C TYR A 456 -26.45 17.43 -4.23
N VAL A 457 -26.73 18.14 -5.31
CA VAL A 457 -25.93 19.27 -5.77
C VAL A 457 -26.82 20.48 -5.97
N HIS A 458 -26.35 21.64 -5.52
CA HIS A 458 -26.83 22.95 -5.94
C HIS A 458 -25.73 23.59 -6.80
N MET A 459 -26.09 24.09 -7.99
CA MET A 459 -25.13 24.53 -9.00
C MET A 459 -25.54 25.84 -9.67
N LEU A 460 -24.55 26.72 -9.86
CA LEU A 460 -24.59 27.80 -10.84
C LEU A 460 -23.63 27.43 -11.97
N PHE A 461 -24.13 27.34 -13.21
CA PHE A 461 -23.31 27.02 -14.38
C PHE A 461 -23.52 28.07 -15.45
N LEU A 462 -22.59 29.02 -15.54
CA LEU A 462 -22.58 30.11 -16.50
C LEU A 462 -21.82 29.70 -17.75
N TYR A 463 -22.46 29.87 -18.89
CA TYR A 463 -21.89 29.49 -20.18
C TYR A 463 -22.59 30.17 -21.35
N LYS A 464 -21.95 30.11 -22.51
CA LYS A 464 -22.45 30.70 -23.75
C LYS A 464 -22.23 29.83 -24.97
N ASP A 465 -23.07 30.04 -25.98
CA ASP A 465 -23.00 29.45 -27.32
C ASP A 465 -22.89 27.92 -27.35
N LEU A 466 -23.54 27.23 -26.40
CA LEU A 466 -23.58 25.77 -26.36
C LEU A 466 -24.35 25.22 -27.56
N LYS A 467 -23.68 24.41 -28.38
CA LYS A 467 -24.26 23.66 -29.49
C LYS A 467 -23.81 22.22 -29.44
N ILE A 468 -24.74 21.29 -29.32
CA ILE A 468 -24.47 19.85 -29.27
C ILE A 468 -25.01 19.13 -30.51
N ARG A 469 -24.36 18.03 -30.88
CA ARG A 469 -24.84 17.09 -31.91
C ARG A 469 -24.83 15.67 -31.36
N ILE A 470 -25.82 14.89 -31.79
CA ILE A 470 -25.87 13.45 -31.50
C ILE A 470 -25.09 12.73 -32.61
N MET A 471 -24.15 11.89 -32.19
CA MET A 471 -23.29 11.10 -33.06
C MET A 471 -23.91 9.71 -33.27
N LYS A 472 -23.70 9.12 -34.45
CA LYS A 472 -24.01 7.72 -34.73
C LYS A 472 -22.73 6.98 -35.04
N GLU A 473 -22.66 5.73 -34.62
CA GLU A 473 -21.56 4.85 -34.97
C GLU A 473 -21.89 4.13 -36.29
N LYS A 474 -20.99 4.19 -37.26
CA LYS A 474 -21.09 3.54 -38.57
C LYS A 474 -19.70 3.08 -39.01
N ASP A 475 -19.57 1.82 -39.42
CA ASP A 475 -18.32 1.25 -39.97
C ASP A 475 -17.07 1.45 -39.10
N GLY A 476 -17.21 1.41 -37.76
CA GLY A 476 -16.09 1.62 -36.84
C GLY A 476 -15.63 3.07 -36.72
N HIS A 477 -16.43 4.03 -37.19
CA HIS A 477 -16.21 5.47 -37.03
C HIS A 477 -17.48 6.16 -36.47
N LEU A 478 -17.28 7.29 -35.77
CA LEU A 478 -18.39 8.14 -35.33
C LEU A 478 -18.71 9.13 -36.44
N GLU A 479 -19.89 9.00 -37.04
CA GLU A 479 -20.41 9.89 -38.06
C GLU A 479 -21.53 10.77 -37.51
N VAL A 480 -21.66 11.96 -38.09
CA VAL A 480 -22.82 12.83 -37.84
C VAL A 480 -24.06 12.17 -38.43
N ARG A 481 -25.14 12.08 -37.65
CA ARG A 481 -26.43 11.59 -38.17
C ARG A 481 -26.90 12.54 -39.29
N SER A 482 -26.89 12.06 -40.53
CA SER A 482 -27.42 12.77 -41.70
C SER A 482 -28.84 13.30 -41.42
N PHE A 483 -29.03 14.61 -41.57
CA PHE A 483 -30.28 15.33 -41.23
C PHE A 483 -31.34 15.24 -42.33
N LEU A 484 -32.54 15.73 -41.97
CA LEU A 484 -33.84 15.79 -42.66
C LEU A 484 -34.72 14.58 -42.30
N SER A 485 -35.79 14.69 -41.54
CA SER A 485 -36.80 15.75 -41.45
C SER A 485 -37.57 15.63 -40.12
N THR A 486 -38.32 16.67 -39.77
CA THR A 486 -39.25 16.82 -38.63
C THR A 486 -38.62 16.92 -37.24
N LEU A 487 -38.93 18.04 -36.58
CA LEU A 487 -39.03 18.15 -35.13
C LEU A 487 -39.57 16.84 -34.53
N ALA A 488 -38.73 16.12 -33.78
CA ALA A 488 -39.16 15.00 -32.97
C ALA A 488 -38.18 14.82 -31.79
N ASN A 489 -38.49 15.50 -30.68
CA ASN A 489 -38.09 15.17 -29.30
C ASN A 489 -36.59 15.14 -28.92
N GLY A 490 -35.68 15.62 -29.78
CA GLY A 490 -34.24 15.55 -29.54
C GLY A 490 -33.69 16.72 -28.71
N LEU A 491 -33.37 16.47 -27.43
CA LEU A 491 -32.50 17.27 -26.56
C LEU A 491 -32.11 18.68 -27.08
N ILE A 492 -32.96 19.69 -26.85
CA ILE A 492 -32.60 21.09 -27.12
C ILE A 492 -31.88 21.60 -25.87
N ALA A 493 -30.55 21.48 -25.85
CA ALA A 493 -29.77 22.13 -24.81
C ALA A 493 -29.95 23.65 -24.92
N THR A 494 -30.19 24.32 -23.79
CA THR A 494 -30.25 25.78 -23.75
C THR A 494 -28.88 26.35 -24.11
N ALA A 495 -28.83 27.27 -25.08
CA ALA A 495 -27.56 27.73 -25.64
C ALA A 495 -26.72 28.58 -24.68
N ASN A 496 -27.36 29.26 -23.72
CA ASN A 496 -26.70 30.21 -22.82
C ASN A 496 -27.30 30.14 -21.41
N ASN A 497 -26.47 30.39 -20.41
CA ASN A 497 -26.87 30.76 -19.07
C ASN A 497 -25.95 31.90 -18.59
N PRO A 498 -26.46 33.14 -18.38
CA PRO A 498 -27.86 33.57 -18.40
C PRO A 498 -28.56 33.46 -19.76
N GLY A 499 -29.90 33.43 -19.73
CA GLY A 499 -30.73 33.44 -20.93
C GLY A 499 -30.91 34.85 -21.50
N ARG A 500 -31.93 35.02 -22.35
CA ARG A 500 -32.29 36.34 -22.91
C ARG A 500 -32.76 37.35 -21.86
N ASP A 501 -33.25 36.85 -20.73
CA ASP A 501 -33.67 37.63 -19.55
C ASP A 501 -32.48 38.19 -18.74
N GLY A 502 -31.25 37.77 -19.05
CA GLY A 502 -30.04 38.21 -18.37
C GLY A 502 -29.89 37.67 -16.94
N GLN A 503 -30.85 36.89 -16.44
CA GLN A 503 -30.82 36.35 -15.07
C GLN A 503 -30.12 34.98 -15.03
N PRO A 504 -29.06 34.82 -14.20
CA PRO A 504 -28.42 33.53 -14.00
C PRO A 504 -29.39 32.49 -13.44
N ARG A 505 -29.45 31.31 -14.08
CA ARG A 505 -30.20 30.16 -13.56
C ARG A 505 -29.32 29.26 -12.73
N THR A 506 -29.84 28.81 -11.60
CA THR A 506 -29.27 27.73 -10.80
C THR A 506 -29.96 26.41 -11.11
N ALA A 507 -29.29 25.30 -10.81
CA ALA A 507 -29.81 23.96 -11.02
C ALA A 507 -29.54 23.09 -9.79
N ASP A 508 -30.54 22.30 -9.42
CA ASP A 508 -30.43 21.29 -8.38
C ASP A 508 -30.41 19.89 -9.00
N GLY A 509 -29.65 18.99 -8.41
CA GLY A 509 -29.51 17.62 -8.86
C GLY A 509 -29.41 16.64 -7.71
N LYS A 510 -29.75 15.38 -7.99
CA LYS A 510 -29.63 14.25 -7.06
C LYS A 510 -28.94 13.08 -7.74
N ALA A 511 -28.17 12.30 -6.98
CA ALA A 511 -27.67 11.01 -7.43
C ALA A 511 -27.62 9.98 -6.30
N GLU A 512 -27.99 8.74 -6.61
CA GLU A 512 -27.86 7.60 -5.71
C GLU A 512 -26.49 6.91 -5.86
N ARG A 513 -25.96 6.41 -4.75
CA ARG A 513 -24.67 5.71 -4.66
C ARG A 513 -24.78 4.31 -5.28
N ASP A 514 -24.05 4.07 -6.36
CA ASP A 514 -23.75 2.71 -6.82
C ASP A 514 -22.55 2.16 -6.04
N ILE A 515 -22.78 1.40 -4.97
CA ILE A 515 -21.74 0.91 -4.05
C ILE A 515 -20.60 0.11 -4.72
N TYR A 516 -20.77 -0.32 -5.99
CA TYR A 516 -19.74 -1.02 -6.76
C TYR A 516 -18.83 -0.08 -7.56
N ARG A 517 -19.13 1.22 -7.60
CA ARG A 517 -18.36 2.28 -8.29
C ARG A 517 -17.58 3.16 -7.31
N SER A 518 -16.58 3.91 -7.81
CA SER A 518 -15.71 4.76 -6.98
C SER A 518 -16.42 6.02 -6.47
N GLN A 519 -15.86 6.66 -5.43
CA GLN A 519 -16.30 7.98 -4.97
C GLN A 519 -16.24 9.04 -6.08
N PHE A 520 -15.23 8.98 -6.95
CA PHE A 520 -15.14 9.88 -8.10
C PHE A 520 -16.35 9.73 -9.03
N ASN A 521 -16.75 8.49 -9.35
CA ASN A 521 -17.96 8.25 -10.15
C ASN A 521 -19.20 8.81 -9.45
N TYR A 522 -19.29 8.67 -8.14
CA TYR A 522 -20.41 9.17 -7.36
C TYR A 522 -20.51 10.70 -7.43
N LEU A 523 -19.43 11.42 -7.15
CA LEU A 523 -19.37 12.89 -7.26
C LEU A 523 -19.66 13.36 -8.69
N TRP A 524 -19.08 12.70 -9.70
CA TRP A 524 -19.34 13.00 -11.10
C TRP A 524 -20.82 12.83 -11.47
N ARG A 525 -21.46 11.74 -11.05
CA ARG A 525 -22.89 11.51 -11.32
C ARG A 525 -23.76 12.57 -10.65
N THR A 526 -23.40 13.03 -9.46
CA THR A 526 -24.10 14.13 -8.79
C THR A 526 -23.93 15.44 -9.56
N LEU A 527 -22.70 15.80 -9.96
CA LEU A 527 -22.47 16.99 -10.80
C LEU A 527 -23.23 16.92 -12.13
N LEU A 528 -23.20 15.75 -12.78
CA LEU A 528 -23.87 15.53 -14.05
C LEU A 528 -25.38 15.73 -13.97
N SER A 529 -26.03 15.37 -12.86
CA SER A 529 -27.48 15.58 -12.72
C SER A 529 -27.83 17.07 -12.64
N GLY A 530 -27.07 17.87 -11.89
CA GLY A 530 -27.23 19.33 -11.88
C GLY A 530 -26.90 19.98 -13.23
N LEU A 531 -25.84 19.51 -13.91
CA LEU A 531 -25.48 20.00 -15.24
C LEU A 531 -26.60 19.79 -16.25
N LYS A 532 -27.20 18.58 -16.31
CA LYS A 532 -28.32 18.27 -17.21
C LYS A 532 -29.47 19.26 -17.04
N VAL A 533 -29.91 19.47 -15.80
CA VAL A 533 -30.97 20.46 -15.48
C VAL A 533 -30.58 21.87 -15.94
N SER A 534 -29.34 22.29 -15.67
CA SER A 534 -28.86 23.62 -16.06
C SER A 534 -28.89 23.86 -17.57
N ILE A 535 -28.56 22.83 -18.36
CA ILE A 535 -28.58 22.90 -19.82
C ILE A 535 -29.94 22.50 -20.42
N GLY A 536 -30.95 22.19 -19.61
CA GLY A 536 -32.32 21.89 -20.06
C GLY A 536 -32.55 20.47 -20.58
N LEU A 537 -31.87 19.48 -19.99
CA LEU A 537 -31.88 18.06 -20.39
C LEU A 537 -32.34 17.09 -19.31
#